data_AF-A0A848K9K2-F1
#
_entry.id   AF-A0A848K9K2-F1
#
_cell.length_a   1.000
_cell.length_b   1.000
_cell.length_c   1.000
_cell.angle_alpha   90.00
_cell.angle_beta   90.00
_cell.angle_gamma   90.00
#
_symmetry.space_group_name_H-M   'P 1'
#
loop_
_entity.id
_entity.type
_entity.pdbx_description
1 polymer ?
#
loop_
_entity_poly.entity_id
_entity_poly.type
_entity_poly.pdbx_seq_one_letter_code
_entity_poly.pdbx_strand_id
1 'polypeptide(L)'
;MWGMSDFDQIRNDVDAVERKMAGEIDPGVRAVVVAVLVFVLLGSFALPHTGTAKGYDVLVGDDIALGESIALPSRVFVWLAIVFGVGVSMLALSTRRWVLAWIALAGSAVASVAGMLAIWTRQTLEPNVHAGGPGIGLIIGWIAIILLTFHWIRVVWSRTAVQLAAEEQRRKEARDAEHDWRQPK
;
A
#
# COMPACT_ATOMS: atom_id res chain seq x y z
N MET A 1 50.43 3.10 -14.87
CA MET A 1 49.46 4.20 -14.70
C MET A 1 48.06 3.71 -15.08
N TRP A 2 47.63 2.62 -14.46
CA TRP A 2 46.35 1.91 -14.68
C TRP A 2 46.04 1.25 -13.34
N GLY A 3 45.05 1.76 -12.62
CA GLY A 3 44.76 1.33 -11.26
C GLY A 3 43.76 2.25 -10.60
N MET A 4 44.15 3.49 -10.29
CA MET A 4 43.28 4.42 -9.54
C MET A 4 41.96 4.76 -10.28
N SER A 5 42.02 5.08 -11.58
CA SER A 5 40.85 5.46 -12.37
C SER A 5 39.85 4.33 -12.57
N ASP A 6 40.34 3.09 -12.69
CA ASP A 6 39.50 1.89 -12.87
C ASP A 6 38.76 1.56 -11.57
N PHE A 7 39.43 1.68 -10.42
CA PHE A 7 38.80 1.51 -9.11
C PHE A 7 37.75 2.60 -8.83
N ASP A 8 38.04 3.86 -9.13
CA ASP A 8 37.08 4.96 -8.97
C ASP A 8 35.88 4.82 -9.91
N GLN A 9 36.09 4.29 -11.11
CA GLN A 9 35.02 4.01 -12.07
C GLN A 9 34.14 2.84 -11.62
N ILE A 10 34.73 1.75 -11.13
CA ILE A 10 34.00 0.63 -10.53
C ILE A 10 33.21 1.10 -9.30
N ARG A 11 33.78 1.96 -8.46
CA ARG A 11 33.11 2.50 -7.27
C ARG A 11 31.92 3.39 -7.64
N ASN A 12 32.09 4.26 -8.62
CA ASN A 12 31.00 5.10 -9.14
C ASN A 12 29.90 4.27 -9.80
N ASP A 13 30.25 3.22 -10.54
CA ASP A 13 29.26 2.31 -11.13
C ASP A 13 28.54 1.49 -10.04
N VAL A 14 29.24 1.05 -8.99
CA VAL A 14 28.64 0.39 -7.82
C VAL A 14 27.72 1.35 -7.06
N ASP A 15 28.12 2.59 -6.82
CA ASP A 15 27.30 3.61 -6.14
C ASP A 15 26.07 4.01 -6.99
N ALA A 16 26.23 4.09 -8.31
CA ALA A 16 25.13 4.37 -9.23
C ALA A 16 24.16 3.19 -9.32
N VAL A 17 24.67 1.95 -9.26
CA VAL A 17 23.87 0.73 -9.18
C VAL A 17 23.20 0.62 -7.81
N GLU A 18 23.87 0.90 -6.69
CA GLU A 18 23.27 0.97 -5.35
C GLU A 18 22.18 2.03 -5.29
N ARG A 19 22.38 3.20 -5.90
CA ARG A 19 21.39 4.28 -5.93
C ARG A 19 20.19 3.96 -6.83
N LYS A 20 20.39 3.16 -7.89
CA LYS A 20 19.30 2.60 -8.71
C LYS A 20 18.55 1.48 -7.99
N MET A 21 19.29 0.56 -7.36
CA MET A 21 18.78 -0.57 -6.56
C MET A 21 18.06 -0.08 -5.29
N ALA A 22 18.43 1.09 -4.75
CA ALA A 22 17.77 1.70 -3.62
C ALA A 22 16.32 2.11 -3.94
N GLY A 23 15.95 2.26 -5.22
CA GLY A 23 14.61 2.67 -5.63
C GLY A 23 13.61 1.54 -5.84
N GLU A 24 14.10 0.33 -6.15
CA GLU A 24 13.27 -0.82 -6.52
C GLU A 24 12.97 -1.71 -5.32
N ILE A 25 11.69 -1.84 -4.99
CA ILE A 25 11.21 -2.96 -4.20
C ILE A 25 11.19 -4.18 -5.13
N ASP A 26 11.66 -5.34 -4.64
CA ASP A 26 11.34 -6.63 -5.27
C ASP A 26 10.19 -7.30 -4.50
N PRO A 27 8.92 -7.04 -4.88
CA PRO A 27 7.78 -7.51 -4.09
C PRO A 27 7.51 -9.02 -4.24
N GLY A 28 8.25 -9.77 -5.08
CA GLY A 28 8.21 -11.23 -5.17
C GLY A 28 6.79 -11.84 -5.14
N VAL A 29 6.61 -12.96 -4.42
CA VAL A 29 5.29 -13.63 -4.22
C VAL A 29 4.25 -12.69 -3.59
N ARG A 30 4.67 -11.69 -2.81
CA ARG A 30 3.75 -10.74 -2.15
C ARG A 30 3.11 -9.78 -3.15
N ALA A 31 3.78 -9.46 -4.26
CA ALA A 31 3.23 -8.69 -5.36
C ALA A 31 1.97 -9.35 -5.92
N VAL A 32 2.01 -10.67 -6.06
CA VAL A 32 0.88 -11.47 -6.56
C VAL A 32 -0.29 -11.39 -5.60
N VAL A 33 -0.04 -11.50 -4.28
CA VAL A 33 -1.12 -11.38 -3.28
C VAL A 33 -1.75 -9.99 -3.32
N VAL A 34 -0.95 -8.93 -3.39
CA VAL A 34 -1.46 -7.55 -3.54
C VAL A 34 -2.28 -7.43 -4.83
N ALA A 35 -1.81 -7.95 -5.96
CA ALA A 35 -2.53 -7.92 -7.22
C ALA A 35 -3.88 -8.67 -7.15
N VAL A 36 -3.91 -9.84 -6.51
CA VAL A 36 -5.14 -10.59 -6.26
C VAL A 36 -6.09 -9.80 -5.36
N LEU A 37 -5.58 -9.17 -4.29
CA LEU A 37 -6.40 -8.34 -3.40
C LEU A 37 -6.98 -7.12 -4.12
N VAL A 38 -6.21 -6.48 -5.02
CA VAL A 38 -6.70 -5.40 -5.89
C VAL A 38 -7.83 -5.92 -6.78
N PHE A 39 -7.69 -7.11 -7.35
CA PHE A 39 -8.74 -7.71 -8.19
C PHE A 39 -10.00 -8.05 -7.38
N VAL A 40 -9.85 -8.60 -6.17
CA VAL A 40 -10.95 -8.85 -5.24
C VAL A 40 -11.64 -7.54 -4.86
N LEU A 41 -10.88 -6.47 -4.60
CA LEU A 41 -11.41 -5.15 -4.27
C LEU A 41 -12.23 -4.57 -5.45
N LEU A 42 -11.71 -4.69 -6.68
CA LEU A 42 -12.45 -4.30 -7.88
C LEU A 42 -13.74 -5.12 -8.05
N GLY A 43 -13.67 -6.44 -7.86
CA GLY A 43 -14.85 -7.32 -7.89
C GLY A 43 -15.88 -6.96 -6.81
N SER A 44 -15.43 -6.50 -5.64
CA SER A 44 -16.31 -6.04 -4.57
C SER A 44 -17.14 -4.82 -4.97
N PHE A 45 -16.66 -3.96 -5.87
CA PHE A 45 -17.42 -2.80 -6.37
C PHE A 45 -18.54 -3.17 -7.34
N ALA A 46 -18.45 -4.33 -8.00
CA ALA A 46 -19.53 -4.85 -8.84
C ALA A 46 -20.70 -5.45 -8.02
N LEU A 47 -20.44 -5.77 -6.74
CA LEU A 47 -21.44 -6.28 -5.81
C LEU A 47 -22.21 -5.13 -5.13
N PRO A 48 -23.41 -5.41 -4.57
CA PRO A 48 -24.15 -4.43 -3.80
C PRO A 48 -23.40 -4.03 -2.53
N HIS A 49 -23.23 -2.73 -2.32
CA HIS A 49 -22.64 -2.14 -1.11
C HIS A 49 -23.72 -1.74 -0.09
N THR A 50 -24.92 -1.42 -0.57
CA THR A 50 -26.08 -1.09 0.26
C THR A 50 -27.37 -1.27 -0.55
N GLY A 51 -28.34 -2.02 -0.02
CA GLY A 51 -29.55 -2.35 -0.78
C GLY A 51 -29.22 -2.96 -2.16
N THR A 52 -29.71 -2.34 -3.23
CA THR A 52 -29.37 -2.69 -4.63
C THR A 52 -28.23 -1.87 -5.22
N ALA A 53 -27.78 -0.80 -4.53
CA ALA A 53 -26.73 0.08 -5.00
C ALA A 53 -25.35 -0.57 -4.90
N LYS A 54 -24.60 -0.52 -6.00
CA LYS A 54 -23.27 -1.10 -6.14
C LYS A 54 -22.20 -0.05 -5.86
N GLY A 55 -20.96 -0.51 -5.65
CA GLY A 55 -19.83 0.37 -5.39
C GLY A 55 -19.53 1.34 -6.54
N TYR A 56 -19.80 0.96 -7.80
CA TYR A 56 -19.57 1.86 -8.94
C TYR A 56 -20.62 2.96 -9.07
N ASP A 57 -21.85 2.76 -8.59
CA ASP A 57 -22.90 3.78 -8.63
C ASP A 57 -22.48 5.02 -7.81
N VAL A 58 -21.65 4.80 -6.78
CA VAL A 58 -21.05 5.85 -5.94
C VAL A 58 -19.93 6.63 -6.65
N LEU A 59 -19.26 6.03 -7.64
CA LEU A 59 -18.13 6.62 -8.37
C LEU A 59 -18.57 7.45 -9.58
N VAL A 60 -19.65 7.05 -10.26
CA VAL A 60 -20.14 7.71 -11.48
C VAL A 60 -20.90 9.01 -11.17
N GLY A 61 -21.29 9.23 -9.92
CA GLY A 61 -21.92 10.48 -9.50
C GLY A 61 -23.30 10.69 -10.10
N ASP A 62 -24.06 9.61 -10.30
CA ASP A 62 -25.44 9.73 -10.75
C ASP A 62 -26.35 10.15 -9.57
N ASP A 63 -27.32 11.00 -9.87
CA ASP A 63 -28.25 11.67 -8.95
C ASP A 63 -29.07 10.71 -8.05
N ILE A 64 -28.88 9.40 -8.18
CA ILE A 64 -29.42 8.34 -7.30
C ILE A 64 -28.74 8.37 -5.91
N ALA A 65 -27.52 8.89 -5.79
CA ALA A 65 -26.85 9.00 -4.49
C ALA A 65 -27.54 9.97 -3.51
N LEU A 66 -28.28 10.96 -4.02
CA LEU A 66 -29.12 11.88 -3.22
C LEU A 66 -30.49 11.27 -2.89
N GLY A 67 -30.99 10.34 -3.70
CA GLY A 67 -32.32 9.73 -3.54
C GLY A 67 -32.41 8.65 -2.47
N GLU A 68 -31.30 7.95 -2.17
CA GLU A 68 -31.35 6.76 -1.29
C GLU A 68 -30.50 6.86 -0.01
N SER A 69 -30.15 8.08 0.43
CA SER A 69 -29.38 8.30 1.67
C SER A 69 -28.09 7.46 1.71
N ILE A 70 -27.28 7.52 0.64
CA ILE A 70 -25.95 6.91 0.67
C ILE A 70 -25.09 7.70 1.68
N ALA A 71 -24.92 7.13 2.87
CA ALA A 71 -24.20 7.74 3.98
C ALA A 71 -22.78 8.17 3.56
N LEU A 72 -22.39 9.40 3.95
CA LEU A 72 -21.09 10.00 3.65
C LEU A 72 -19.89 9.05 3.87
N PRO A 73 -19.83 8.23 4.94
CA PRO A 73 -18.71 7.31 5.16
C PRO A 73 -18.53 6.28 4.04
N SER A 74 -19.62 5.77 3.47
CA SER A 74 -19.55 4.80 2.37
C SER A 74 -18.94 5.42 1.11
N ARG A 75 -19.25 6.68 0.82
CA ARG A 75 -18.68 7.39 -0.34
C ARG A 75 -17.19 7.63 -0.16
N VAL A 76 -16.79 8.07 1.03
CA VAL A 76 -15.38 8.27 1.38
C VAL A 76 -14.62 6.96 1.28
N PHE A 77 -15.18 5.86 1.80
CA PHE A 77 -14.57 4.54 1.69
C PHE A 77 -14.31 4.12 0.25
N VAL A 78 -15.31 4.21 -0.63
CA VAL A 78 -15.18 3.83 -2.04
C VAL A 78 -14.12 4.67 -2.75
N TRP A 79 -14.09 5.98 -2.53
CA TRP A 79 -13.07 6.87 -3.10
C TRP A 79 -11.66 6.56 -2.60
N LEU A 80 -11.50 6.31 -1.29
CA LEU A 80 -10.20 5.92 -0.75
C LEU A 80 -9.76 4.54 -1.27
N ALA A 81 -10.68 3.60 -1.38
CA ALA A 81 -10.41 2.25 -1.85
C ALA A 81 -10.03 2.25 -3.35
N ILE A 82 -10.68 3.04 -4.19
CA ILE A 82 -10.29 3.13 -5.61
C ILE A 82 -8.96 3.88 -5.78
N VAL A 83 -8.76 5.01 -5.10
CA VAL A 83 -7.55 5.82 -5.27
C VAL A 83 -6.35 5.10 -4.70
N PHE A 84 -6.41 4.66 -3.44
CA PHE A 84 -5.25 4.09 -2.75
C PHE A 84 -5.18 2.57 -2.85
N GLY A 85 -6.32 1.90 -2.66
CA GLY A 85 -6.41 0.44 -2.72
C GLY A 85 -6.17 -0.12 -4.12
N VAL A 86 -6.64 0.57 -5.17
CA VAL A 86 -6.42 0.17 -6.57
C VAL A 86 -5.35 1.03 -7.22
N GLY A 87 -5.57 2.34 -7.39
CA GLY A 87 -4.72 3.23 -8.19
C GLY A 87 -3.26 3.28 -7.70
N VAL A 88 -3.04 3.78 -6.48
CA VAL A 88 -1.70 3.89 -5.90
C VAL A 88 -1.07 2.51 -5.73
N SER A 89 -1.84 1.48 -5.36
CA SER A 89 -1.33 0.12 -5.24
C SER A 89 -0.83 -0.45 -6.57
N MET A 90 -1.58 -0.27 -7.66
CA MET A 90 -1.15 -0.67 -9.00
C MET A 90 0.07 0.13 -9.47
N LEU A 91 0.12 1.43 -9.19
CA LEU A 91 1.29 2.26 -9.49
C LEU A 91 2.51 1.81 -8.69
N ALA A 92 2.36 1.52 -7.41
CA ALA A 92 3.42 1.02 -6.54
C ALA A 92 3.99 -0.31 -7.05
N LEU A 93 3.14 -1.23 -7.50
CA LEU A 93 3.55 -2.49 -8.11
C LEU A 93 4.26 -2.28 -9.46
N SER A 94 3.73 -1.40 -10.31
CA SER A 94 4.23 -1.17 -11.67
C SER A 94 5.57 -0.43 -11.67
N THR A 95 5.70 0.61 -10.85
CA THR A 95 6.94 1.40 -10.79
C THR A 95 7.95 0.84 -9.80
N ARG A 96 7.55 -0.14 -8.97
CA ARG A 96 8.38 -0.74 -7.90
C ARG A 96 8.97 0.28 -6.92
N ARG A 97 8.33 1.44 -6.75
CA ARG A 97 8.88 2.58 -5.99
C ARG A 97 8.50 2.48 -4.52
N TRP A 98 9.50 2.51 -3.64
CA TRP A 98 9.29 2.42 -2.19
C TRP A 98 8.41 3.54 -1.59
N VAL A 99 8.50 4.76 -2.14
CA VAL A 99 7.66 5.89 -1.69
C VAL A 99 6.17 5.63 -1.97
N LEU A 100 5.84 5.01 -3.11
CA LEU A 100 4.45 4.70 -3.43
C LEU A 100 3.88 3.61 -2.53
N ALA A 101 4.71 2.66 -2.08
CA ALA A 101 4.29 1.65 -1.11
C ALA A 101 3.88 2.28 0.24
N TRP A 102 4.58 3.31 0.70
CA TRP A 102 4.18 4.09 1.88
C TRP A 102 2.87 4.86 1.67
N ILE A 103 2.65 5.44 0.50
CA ILE A 103 1.41 6.15 0.19
C ILE A 103 0.24 5.17 0.09
N ALA A 104 0.44 4.03 -0.56
CA ALA A 104 -0.54 2.94 -0.64
C ALA A 104 -0.89 2.42 0.75
N LEU A 105 0.12 2.25 1.62
CA LEU A 105 -0.06 1.87 3.02
C LEU A 105 -0.93 2.88 3.77
N ALA A 106 -0.51 4.14 3.79
CA ALA A 106 -1.21 5.19 4.53
C ALA A 106 -2.66 5.33 4.04
N GLY A 107 -2.86 5.36 2.72
CA GLY A 107 -4.19 5.45 2.12
C GLY A 107 -5.08 4.24 2.44
N SER A 108 -4.54 3.02 2.38
CA SER A 108 -5.29 1.80 2.72
C SER A 108 -5.63 1.74 4.22
N ALA A 109 -4.74 2.22 5.10
CA ALA A 109 -5.01 2.32 6.53
C ALA A 109 -6.18 3.28 6.83
N VAL A 110 -6.19 4.46 6.19
CA VAL A 110 -7.31 5.42 6.32
C VAL A 110 -8.59 4.83 5.72
N ALA A 111 -8.51 4.16 4.57
CA ALA A 111 -9.64 3.47 3.95
C ALA A 111 -10.23 2.39 4.88
N SER A 112 -9.39 1.71 5.66
CA SER A 112 -9.83 0.68 6.62
C SER A 112 -10.75 1.26 7.70
N VAL A 113 -10.41 2.44 8.22
CA VAL A 113 -11.23 3.15 9.21
C VAL A 113 -12.53 3.65 8.56
N ALA A 114 -12.45 4.23 7.37
CA ALA A 114 -13.63 4.68 6.63
C ALA A 114 -14.60 3.52 6.32
N GLY A 115 -14.08 2.34 5.95
CA GLY A 115 -14.89 1.14 5.71
C GLY A 115 -15.58 0.61 6.96
N MET A 116 -14.89 0.64 8.11
CA MET A 116 -15.52 0.30 9.39
C MET A 116 -16.67 1.25 9.72
N LEU A 117 -16.48 2.56 9.53
CA LEU A 117 -17.53 3.57 9.72
C LEU A 117 -18.69 3.39 8.73
N ALA A 118 -18.40 3.01 7.48
CA ALA A 118 -19.42 2.72 6.48
C ALA A 118 -20.29 1.52 6.88
N ILE A 119 -19.69 0.45 7.41
CA ILE A 119 -20.42 -0.70 7.93
C ILE A 119 -21.24 -0.31 9.16
N TRP A 120 -20.63 0.38 10.12
CA TRP A 120 -21.28 0.81 11.36
C TRP A 120 -22.53 1.65 11.09
N THR A 121 -22.40 2.69 10.26
CA THR A 121 -23.53 3.59 9.94
C THR A 121 -24.70 2.88 9.28
N ARG A 122 -24.47 1.76 8.58
CA ARG A 122 -25.53 0.91 8.03
C ARG A 122 -26.15 -0.03 9.06
N GLN A 123 -25.43 -0.34 10.14
CA GLN A 123 -25.94 -1.16 11.25
C GLN A 123 -26.71 -0.32 12.28
N THR A 124 -26.41 0.97 12.41
CA THR A 124 -27.05 1.89 13.36
C THR A 124 -28.07 2.82 12.71
N LEU A 125 -28.85 2.32 11.75
CA LEU A 125 -29.95 3.07 11.15
C LEU A 125 -31.06 3.29 12.18
N GLU A 126 -31.72 4.45 12.14
CA GLU A 126 -32.87 4.72 13.00
C GLU A 126 -34.02 3.73 12.68
N PRO A 127 -34.80 3.28 13.68
CA PRO A 127 -35.85 2.28 13.48
C PRO A 127 -36.92 2.63 12.43
N ASN A 128 -37.06 3.92 12.09
CA ASN A 128 -38.00 4.48 11.13
C ASN A 128 -37.44 4.63 9.70
N VAL A 129 -36.15 4.35 9.47
CA VAL A 129 -35.51 4.44 8.15
C VAL A 129 -35.40 3.05 7.54
N HIS A 130 -36.18 2.81 6.47
CA HIS A 130 -36.06 1.59 5.66
C HIS A 130 -34.90 1.72 4.65
N ALA A 131 -33.67 1.60 5.13
CA ALA A 131 -32.49 1.47 4.29
C ALA A 131 -31.88 0.07 4.44
N GLY A 132 -31.34 -0.46 3.34
CA GLY A 132 -30.70 -1.78 3.35
C GLY A 132 -29.43 -1.79 4.23
N GLY A 133 -29.25 -2.89 4.97
CA GLY A 133 -28.04 -3.13 5.78
C GLY A 133 -26.74 -3.21 4.95
N PRO A 134 -25.58 -3.43 5.60
CA PRO A 134 -24.30 -3.48 4.92
C PRO A 134 -24.29 -4.60 3.87
N GLY A 135 -24.10 -4.23 2.60
CA GLY A 135 -24.05 -5.16 1.49
C GLY A 135 -22.79 -6.02 1.53
N ILE A 136 -22.85 -7.22 0.95
CA ILE A 136 -21.72 -8.14 0.93
C ILE A 136 -20.49 -7.54 0.20
N GLY A 137 -20.71 -6.71 -0.82
CA GLY A 137 -19.64 -6.02 -1.54
C GLY A 137 -18.85 -5.04 -0.66
N LEU A 138 -19.52 -4.40 0.30
CA LEU A 138 -18.90 -3.50 1.26
C LEU A 138 -18.02 -4.28 2.24
N ILE A 139 -18.52 -5.40 2.76
CA ILE A 139 -17.78 -6.27 3.70
C ILE A 139 -16.54 -6.85 3.01
N ILE A 140 -16.69 -7.39 1.81
CA ILE A 140 -15.57 -7.94 1.03
C ILE A 140 -14.54 -6.84 0.72
N GLY A 141 -14.99 -5.67 0.28
CA GLY A 141 -14.11 -4.53 -0.01
C GLY A 141 -13.33 -4.07 1.22
N TRP A 142 -14.00 -4.00 2.38
CA TRP A 142 -13.37 -3.62 3.64
C TRP A 142 -12.31 -4.62 4.08
N ILE A 143 -12.61 -5.93 4.01
CA ILE A 143 -11.64 -6.99 4.30
C ILE A 143 -10.45 -6.92 3.35
N ALA A 144 -10.69 -6.73 2.05
CA ALA A 144 -9.64 -6.59 1.05
C ALA A 144 -8.71 -5.41 1.37
N ILE A 145 -9.25 -4.27 1.81
CA ILE A 145 -8.47 -3.10 2.23
C ILE A 145 -7.65 -3.35 3.50
N ILE A 146 -8.19 -4.08 4.49
CA ILE A 146 -7.41 -4.49 5.67
C ILE A 146 -6.23 -5.36 5.26
N LEU A 147 -6.48 -6.35 4.39
CA LEU A 147 -5.43 -7.24 3.89
C LEU A 147 -4.39 -6.49 3.06
N LEU A 148 -4.80 -5.53 2.22
CA LEU A 148 -3.89 -4.65 1.48
C LEU A 148 -3.00 -3.86 2.42
N THR A 149 -3.59 -3.27 3.46
CA THR A 149 -2.85 -2.53 4.50
C THR A 149 -1.78 -3.43 5.14
N PHE A 150 -2.14 -4.65 5.56
CA PHE A 150 -1.19 -5.61 6.12
C PHE A 150 -0.05 -5.98 5.16
N HIS A 151 -0.35 -6.18 3.88
CA HIS A 151 0.68 -6.51 2.89
C HIS A 151 1.62 -5.34 2.63
N TRP A 152 1.08 -4.12 2.56
CA TRP A 152 1.90 -2.91 2.38
C TRP A 152 2.78 -2.62 3.60
N ILE A 153 2.28 -2.82 4.82
CA ILE A 153 3.08 -2.87 6.05
C ILE A 153 4.25 -3.82 5.82
N ARG A 154 3.98 -5.08 5.50
CA ARG A 154 5.04 -6.08 5.40
C ARG A 154 6.08 -5.76 4.31
N VAL A 155 5.66 -5.17 3.18
CA VAL A 155 6.53 -4.74 2.08
C VAL A 155 7.45 -3.60 2.51
N VAL A 156 6.89 -2.60 3.20
CA VAL A 156 7.65 -1.46 3.72
C VAL A 156 8.71 -1.92 4.71
N TRP A 157 8.34 -2.78 5.66
CA TRP A 157 9.24 -3.27 6.71
C TRP A 157 10.39 -4.14 6.17
N SER A 158 10.18 -4.94 5.13
CA SER A 158 11.27 -5.75 4.56
C SER A 158 12.42 -4.90 4.03
N ARG A 159 12.13 -3.72 3.46
CA ARG A 159 13.18 -2.82 2.95
C ARG A 159 13.90 -2.11 4.09
N THR A 160 13.18 -1.70 5.13
CA THR A 160 13.78 -1.08 6.32
C THR A 160 14.79 -2.02 7.01
N ALA A 161 14.48 -3.32 7.09
CA ALA A 161 15.40 -4.30 7.70
C ALA A 161 16.71 -4.47 6.90
N VAL A 162 16.64 -4.49 5.57
CA VAL A 162 17.83 -4.61 4.70
C VAL A 162 18.73 -3.37 4.82
N GLN A 163 18.15 -2.18 4.88
CA GLN A 163 18.91 -0.94 5.09
C GLN A 163 19.65 -0.93 6.42
N LEU A 164 19.01 -1.42 7.48
CA LEU A 164 19.63 -1.50 8.80
C LEU A 164 20.79 -2.49 8.83
N ALA A 165 20.64 -3.66 8.19
CA ALA A 165 21.72 -4.65 8.09
C ALA A 165 22.93 -4.13 7.30
N ALA A 166 22.70 -3.39 6.20
CA ALA A 166 23.76 -2.77 5.42
C ALA A 166 24.50 -1.67 6.22
N GLU A 167 23.78 -0.90 7.06
CA GLU A 167 24.41 0.09 7.93
C GLU A 167 25.24 -0.55 9.04
N GLU A 168 24.75 -1.61 9.67
CA GLU A 168 25.51 -2.36 10.68
C GLU A 168 26.80 -2.97 10.12
N GLN A 169 26.75 -3.49 8.89
CA GLN A 169 27.93 -4.03 8.22
C GLN A 169 28.99 -2.95 7.99
N ARG A 170 28.59 -1.77 7.47
CA ARG A 170 29.50 -0.63 7.31
C ARG A 170 30.09 -0.16 8.64
N ARG A 171 29.31 -0.20 9.72
CA ARG A 171 29.80 0.14 11.08
C ARG A 171 30.81 -0.88 11.60
N LYS A 172 30.67 -2.17 11.29
CA LYS A 172 31.63 -3.21 11.65
C LYS A 172 32.94 -3.05 10.88
N GLU A 173 32.87 -2.87 9.56
CA GLU A 173 34.04 -2.66 8.71
C GLU A 173 34.85 -1.42 9.11
N ALA A 174 34.18 -0.32 9.47
CA ALA A 174 34.86 0.87 9.99
C ALA A 174 35.57 0.62 11.33
N ARG A 175 34.96 -0.18 12.23
CA ARG A 175 35.59 -0.56 13.51
C ARG A 175 36.80 -1.47 13.31
N ASP A 176 36.70 -2.43 12.40
CA ASP A 176 37.79 -3.37 12.11
C ASP A 176 38.97 -2.62 11.46
N ALA A 177 38.70 -1.69 10.54
CA ALA A 177 39.72 -0.81 9.95
C ALA A 177 40.41 0.10 10.98
N GLU A 178 39.65 0.63 11.95
CA GLU A 178 40.22 1.42 13.06
C GLU A 178 41.09 0.56 13.99
N HIS A 179 40.70 -0.70 14.23
CA HIS A 179 41.49 -1.64 15.03
C HIS A 179 42.80 -2.03 14.35
N ASP A 180 42.77 -2.33 13.04
CA ASP A 180 43.96 -2.65 12.24
C ASP A 180 44.94 -1.46 12.19
N TRP A 181 44.42 -0.24 11.99
CA TRP A 181 45.24 0.98 12.03
C TRP A 181 45.94 1.21 13.38
N ARG A 182 45.29 0.84 14.50
CA ARG A 182 45.86 1.01 15.85
C ARG A 182 46.91 -0.04 16.23
N GLN A 183 47.02 -1.16 15.51
CA GLN A 183 48.05 -2.18 15.74
C GLN A 183 48.90 -2.38 14.48
N PRO A 184 49.75 -1.40 14.10
CA PRO A 184 50.71 -1.62 13.05
C PRO A 184 51.70 -2.71 13.47
N LYS A 185 51.92 -3.69 12.59
CA LYS A 185 52.87 -4.78 12.77
C LYS A 185 54.30 -4.30 13.01
#